data_AF-A0A842N427-F1
#
_entry.id   AF-A0A842N427-F1
#
_cell.length_a   1.000
_cell.length_b   1.000
_cell.length_c   1.000
_cell.angle_alpha   90.00
_cell.angle_beta   90.00
_cell.angle_gamma   90.00
#
_symmetry.space_group_name_H-M   'P 1'
#
loop_
_entity.id
_entity.type
_entity.pdbx_description
1 polymer ?
#
loop_
_entity_poly.entity_id
_entity_poly.type
_entity_poly.pdbx_seq_one_letter_code
_entity_poly.pdbx_strand_id
1 'polypeptide(L)'
;MPEKDDVSKIHDKYSLSLINPSSHYISLAISIVIAGLIGAFVAATYLESSDLLFPAIAVIGALVGTQFLDILFSKHKEYSKSLHVSMFGNGLFFVSTLIGFGAMGLFEKDGLDLFYVTMGMIVFVSFRIGIFTTILGASVKKAWAVAFIQPVAMYLVLIPPDMWISSLTNPMA
;
A
#
# COMPACT_ATOMS: atom_id res chain seq x y z
N MET A 1 34.25 -32.97 10.02
CA MET A 1 33.14 -32.02 10.19
C MET A 1 32.11 -32.72 11.07
N PRO A 2 31.69 -32.15 12.21
CA PRO A 2 30.73 -32.83 13.07
C PRO A 2 29.40 -32.91 12.33
N GLU A 3 28.83 -34.10 12.30
CA GLU A 3 27.55 -34.39 11.66
C GLU A 3 26.44 -33.64 12.41
N LYS A 4 25.70 -32.80 11.69
CA LYS A 4 24.66 -31.93 12.27
C LYS A 4 23.54 -32.82 12.84
N ASP A 5 23.33 -32.73 14.15
CA ASP A 5 22.36 -33.51 14.93
C ASP A 5 20.95 -33.50 14.30
N ASP A 6 20.30 -34.65 14.18
CA ASP A 6 19.03 -34.80 13.43
C ASP A 6 17.90 -33.92 14.00
N VAL A 7 17.96 -33.59 15.30
CA VAL A 7 17.04 -32.66 15.96
C VAL A 7 17.15 -31.25 15.36
N SER A 8 18.36 -30.81 15.02
CA SER A 8 18.58 -29.49 14.42
C SER A 8 18.07 -29.41 12.97
N LYS A 9 18.07 -30.53 12.23
CA LYS A 9 17.45 -30.62 10.89
C LYS A 9 15.93 -30.49 10.95
N ILE A 10 15.30 -30.94 12.03
CA ILE A 10 13.86 -30.80 12.24
C ILE A 10 13.52 -29.32 12.48
N HIS A 11 14.27 -28.60 13.32
CA HIS A 11 14.09 -27.16 13.52
C HIS A 11 14.34 -26.32 12.25
N ASP A 12 15.33 -26.67 11.42
CA ASP A 12 15.55 -26.01 10.12
C ASP A 12 14.39 -26.27 9.13
N LYS A 13 13.77 -27.47 9.16
CA LYS A 13 12.59 -27.79 8.33
C LYS A 13 11.34 -27.03 8.76
N TYR A 14 11.16 -26.80 10.07
CA TYR A 14 10.06 -25.99 10.60
C TYR A 14 10.39 -24.49 10.69
N SER A 15 11.64 -24.07 10.46
CA SER A 15 12.01 -22.64 10.31
C SER A 15 11.34 -22.01 9.09
N LEU A 16 11.20 -22.76 8.00
CA LEU A 16 10.39 -22.36 6.83
C LEU A 16 8.89 -22.23 7.16
N SER A 17 8.38 -22.94 8.18
CA SER A 17 7.02 -22.74 8.72
C SER A 17 6.93 -21.64 9.80
N LEU A 18 8.08 -21.18 10.32
CA LEU A 18 8.22 -19.99 11.17
C LEU A 18 8.35 -18.70 10.35
N ILE A 19 8.38 -18.78 9.01
CA ILE A 19 7.94 -17.70 8.14
C ILE A 19 6.45 -17.53 8.37
N ASN A 20 6.13 -16.98 9.54
CA ASN A 20 4.79 -16.63 9.92
C ASN A 20 4.37 -15.51 8.95
N PRO A 21 3.34 -15.70 8.10
CA PRO A 21 2.77 -14.61 7.33
C PRO A 21 2.23 -13.49 8.23
N SER A 22 2.23 -13.67 9.57
CA SER A 22 1.97 -12.64 10.58
C SER A 22 3.21 -11.86 11.06
N SER A 23 4.43 -12.16 10.58
CA SER A 23 5.63 -11.40 10.96
C SER A 23 5.56 -9.99 10.40
N HIS A 24 5.52 -8.98 11.28
CA HIS A 24 5.38 -7.58 10.90
C HIS A 24 6.52 -7.11 9.98
N TYR A 25 7.73 -7.65 10.10
CA TYR A 25 8.83 -7.31 9.19
C TYR A 25 8.58 -7.75 7.74
N ILE A 26 7.93 -8.90 7.54
CA ILE A 26 7.61 -9.41 6.20
C ILE A 26 6.55 -8.52 5.55
N SER A 27 5.50 -8.17 6.31
CA SER A 27 4.46 -7.27 5.80
C SER A 27 4.98 -5.87 5.49
N LEU A 28 5.96 -5.38 6.27
CA LEU A 28 6.65 -4.13 5.96
C LEU A 28 7.37 -4.22 4.61
N ALA A 29 8.18 -5.26 4.44
CA ALA A 29 8.98 -5.45 3.23
C ALA A 29 8.09 -5.56 1.98
N ILE A 30 7.02 -6.36 2.06
CA ILE A 30 6.05 -6.48 0.98
C ILE A 30 5.36 -5.14 0.70
N SER A 31 4.96 -4.41 1.74
CA SER A 31 4.35 -3.08 1.57
C SER A 31 5.29 -2.09 0.87
N ILE A 32 6.58 -2.09 1.23
CA ILE A 32 7.59 -1.23 0.60
C ILE A 32 7.76 -1.59 -0.88
N VAL A 33 7.83 -2.88 -1.21
CA VAL A 33 7.93 -3.34 -2.60
C VAL A 33 6.71 -2.92 -3.40
N ILE A 34 5.49 -3.14 -2.87
CA ILE A 34 4.25 -2.74 -3.55
C ILE A 34 4.17 -1.23 -3.71
N ALA A 35 4.54 -0.45 -2.68
CA ALA A 35 4.57 1.01 -2.75
C ALA A 35 5.54 1.51 -3.84
N GLY A 36 6.73 0.92 -3.94
CA GLY A 36 7.69 1.22 -5.01
C GLY A 36 7.15 0.87 -6.39
N LEU A 37 6.48 -0.28 -6.52
CA LEU A 37 5.81 -0.69 -7.77
C LEU A 37 4.69 0.26 -8.15
N ILE A 38 3.84 0.70 -7.22
CA ILE A 38 2.80 1.71 -7.48
C ILE A 38 3.44 2.99 -8.02
N GLY A 39 4.48 3.50 -7.35
CA GLY A 39 5.15 4.74 -7.74
C GLY A 39 5.78 4.65 -9.13
N ALA A 40 6.55 3.60 -9.39
CA ALA A 40 7.18 3.38 -10.69
C ALA A 40 6.14 3.12 -11.80
N PHE A 41 5.11 2.34 -11.51
CA PHE A 41 4.08 1.99 -12.48
C PHE A 41 3.26 3.20 -12.88
N VAL A 42 2.80 4.00 -11.91
CA VAL A 42 2.03 5.22 -12.21
C VAL A 42 2.88 6.26 -12.93
N ALA A 43 4.15 6.41 -12.56
CA ALA A 43 5.08 7.29 -13.27
C ALA A 43 5.29 6.87 -14.73
N ALA A 44 5.48 5.57 -14.99
CA ALA A 44 5.73 5.05 -16.34
C ALA A 44 4.49 5.07 -17.23
N THR A 45 3.31 4.85 -16.65
CA THR A 45 2.07 4.66 -17.41
C THR A 45 1.25 5.95 -17.46
N TYR A 46 0.81 6.47 -16.31
CA TYR A 46 -0.10 7.61 -16.25
C TYR A 46 0.59 8.96 -16.45
N LEU A 47 1.83 9.10 -15.98
CA LEU A 47 2.58 10.37 -16.08
C LEU A 47 3.59 10.40 -17.23
N GLU A 48 3.79 9.27 -17.93
CA GLU A 48 4.78 9.09 -19.00
C GLU A 48 6.17 9.68 -18.68
N SER A 49 6.56 9.64 -17.41
CA SER A 49 7.81 10.21 -16.92
C SER A 49 8.98 9.28 -17.19
N SER A 50 10.11 9.84 -17.62
CA SER A 50 11.38 9.10 -17.77
C SER A 50 12.07 8.83 -16.43
N ASP A 51 11.75 9.59 -15.38
CA ASP A 51 12.23 9.36 -14.02
C ASP A 51 11.22 8.55 -13.22
N LEU A 52 11.50 7.25 -13.08
CA LEU A 52 10.71 6.29 -12.31
C LEU A 52 11.20 6.13 -10.86
N LEU A 53 12.46 6.51 -10.60
CA LEU A 53 13.09 6.30 -9.31
C LEU A 53 12.58 7.32 -8.29
N PHE A 54 12.47 8.59 -8.69
CA PHE A 54 12.00 9.63 -7.79
C PHE A 54 10.57 9.36 -7.29
N PRO A 55 9.57 9.08 -8.15
CA PRO A 55 8.21 8.76 -7.70
C PRO A 55 8.15 7.50 -6.83
N ALA A 56 8.90 6.45 -7.18
CA ALA A 56 8.94 5.21 -6.39
C ALA A 56 9.49 5.44 -4.97
N ILE A 57 10.62 6.15 -4.84
CA ILE A 57 11.22 6.45 -3.54
C ILE A 57 10.31 7.39 -2.74
N ALA A 58 9.69 8.36 -3.39
CA ALA A 58 8.82 9.32 -2.72
C ALA A 58 7.57 8.62 -2.12
N VAL A 59 6.95 7.69 -2.86
CA VAL A 59 5.82 6.88 -2.36
C VAL A 59 6.24 5.95 -1.22
N ILE A 60 7.43 5.32 -1.31
CA ILE A 60 8.00 4.54 -0.20
C ILE A 60 8.21 5.42 1.04
N GLY A 61 8.75 6.63 0.85
CA GLY A 61 8.95 7.60 1.93
C GLY A 61 7.63 7.98 2.61
N ALA A 62 6.58 8.22 1.82
CA ALA A 62 5.24 8.50 2.34
C ALA A 62 4.67 7.32 3.13
N LEU A 63 4.82 6.09 2.61
CA LEU A 63 4.41 4.87 3.30
C LEU A 63 5.13 4.73 4.65
N VAL A 64 6.46 4.78 4.66
CA VAL A 64 7.25 4.59 5.88
C VAL A 64 6.96 5.71 6.88
N GLY A 65 6.90 6.96 6.42
CA GLY A 65 6.59 8.12 7.27
C GLY A 65 5.21 8.02 7.93
N THR A 66 4.20 7.59 7.18
CA THR A 66 2.85 7.40 7.74
C THR A 66 2.72 6.17 8.63
N GLN A 67 3.50 5.11 8.38
CA GLN A 67 3.60 3.96 9.30
C GLN A 67 4.20 4.35 10.66
N PHE A 68 5.11 5.33 10.72
CA PHE A 68 5.56 5.88 12.01
C PHE A 68 4.45 6.64 12.74
N LEU A 69 3.58 7.35 12.03
CA LEU A 69 2.41 7.98 12.63
C LEU A 69 1.44 6.93 13.20
N ASP A 70 1.25 5.81 12.49
CA ASP A 70 0.41 4.72 12.99
C ASP A 70 0.95 4.08 14.28
N ILE A 71 2.28 4.08 14.48
CA ILE A 71 2.91 3.67 15.76
C ILE A 71 2.51 4.63 16.88
N LEU A 72 2.48 5.94 16.61
CA LEU A 72 2.12 6.95 17.61
C LEU A 72 0.65 6.82 18.03
N PHE A 73 -0.23 6.46 17.09
CA PHE A 73 -1.67 6.32 17.35
C PHE A 73 -2.08 4.94 17.90
N SER A 74 -1.33 3.88 17.60
CA SER A 74 -1.64 2.51 18.02
C SER A 74 -0.85 2.10 19.26
N LYS A 75 -1.51 1.56 20.30
CA LYS A 75 -0.79 0.93 21.43
C LYS A 75 0.11 -0.19 20.89
N HIS A 76 1.33 -0.35 21.42
CA HIS A 76 2.37 -1.27 20.90
C HIS A 76 1.89 -2.70 20.54
N LYS A 77 0.83 -3.23 21.15
CA LYS A 77 0.23 -4.55 20.83
C LYS A 77 -0.55 -4.60 19.50
N GLU A 78 -0.98 -3.47 18.96
CA GLU A 78 -1.81 -3.37 17.76
C GLU A 78 -1.02 -2.96 16.50
N TYR A 79 0.25 -2.57 16.68
CA TYR A 79 1.12 -2.12 15.59
C TYR A 79 1.32 -3.18 14.50
N SER A 80 1.57 -4.44 14.88
CA SER A 80 1.71 -5.54 13.91
C SER A 80 0.46 -5.69 13.04
N LYS A 81 -0.73 -5.52 13.64
CA LYS A 81 -2.00 -5.58 12.90
C LYS A 81 -2.16 -4.41 11.93
N SER A 82 -1.77 -3.20 12.34
CA SER A 82 -1.78 -2.03 11.44
C SER A 82 -0.89 -2.24 10.21
N LEU A 83 0.26 -2.89 10.39
CA LEU A 83 1.17 -3.18 9.28
C LEU A 83 0.59 -4.16 8.26
N HIS A 84 -0.11 -5.20 8.72
CA HIS A 84 -0.84 -6.12 7.84
C HIS A 84 -1.94 -5.40 7.08
N VAL A 85 -2.68 -4.52 7.75
CA VAL A 85 -3.73 -3.70 7.12
C VAL A 85 -3.14 -2.78 6.05
N SER A 86 -1.98 -2.19 6.32
CA SER A 86 -1.24 -1.39 5.34
C SER A 86 -0.82 -2.23 4.13
N MET A 87 -0.26 -3.43 4.33
CA MET A 87 0.14 -4.32 3.25
C MET A 87 -1.02 -4.68 2.32
N PHE A 88 -2.14 -5.15 2.88
CA PHE A 88 -3.33 -5.49 2.10
C PHE A 88 -3.90 -4.27 1.38
N GLY A 89 -3.95 -3.13 2.07
CA GLY A 89 -4.45 -1.90 1.49
C GLY A 89 -3.61 -1.38 0.32
N ASN A 90 -2.28 -1.45 0.41
CA ASN A 90 -1.39 -1.16 -0.72
C ASN A 90 -1.60 -2.13 -1.88
N GLY A 91 -1.82 -3.42 -1.59
CA GLY A 91 -2.15 -4.41 -2.61
C GLY A 91 -3.45 -4.06 -3.34
N LEU A 92 -4.50 -3.66 -2.60
CA LEU A 92 -5.77 -3.21 -3.19
C LEU A 92 -5.61 -1.95 -4.04
N PHE A 93 -4.80 -0.99 -3.58
CA PHE A 93 -4.46 0.18 -4.39
C PHE A 93 -3.81 -0.27 -5.70
N PHE A 94 -2.73 -1.06 -5.62
CA PHE A 94 -2.02 -1.52 -6.81
C PHE A 94 -2.91 -2.28 -7.80
N VAL A 95 -3.76 -3.19 -7.30
CA VAL A 95 -4.72 -3.92 -8.14
C VAL A 95 -5.70 -2.97 -8.83
N SER A 96 -6.22 -1.95 -8.16
CA SER A 96 -7.09 -0.93 -8.78
C SER A 96 -6.36 -0.21 -9.93
N THR A 97 -5.10 0.15 -9.74
CA THR A 97 -4.27 0.77 -10.78
C THR A 97 -4.05 -0.18 -11.96
N LEU A 98 -3.79 -1.47 -11.70
CA LEU A 98 -3.65 -2.48 -12.76
C LEU A 98 -4.95 -2.70 -13.54
N ILE A 99 -6.10 -2.64 -12.87
CA ILE A 99 -7.41 -2.71 -13.53
C ILE A 99 -7.59 -1.51 -14.46
N GLY A 100 -7.20 -0.30 -14.02
CA GLY A 100 -7.23 0.88 -14.88
C GLY A 100 -6.38 0.74 -16.14
N PHE A 101 -5.16 0.23 -15.98
CA PHE A 101 -4.29 -0.08 -17.11
C PHE A 101 -4.87 -1.16 -18.03
N GLY A 102 -5.42 -2.24 -17.48
CA GLY A 102 -6.09 -3.29 -18.25
C GLY A 102 -7.33 -2.78 -18.99
N ALA A 103 -8.11 -1.89 -18.37
CA ALA A 103 -9.26 -1.26 -18.99
C ALA A 103 -8.87 -0.40 -20.20
N MET A 104 -7.76 0.33 -20.13
CA MET A 104 -7.22 1.08 -21.29
C MET A 104 -7.00 0.14 -22.49
N GLY A 105 -6.32 -0.98 -22.27
CA GLY A 105 -6.02 -1.94 -23.34
C GLY A 105 -7.26 -2.65 -23.90
N LEU A 106 -8.28 -2.88 -23.08
CA LEU A 106 -9.53 -3.53 -23.51
C LEU A 106 -10.50 -2.60 -24.22
N PHE A 107 -10.55 -1.32 -23.83
CA PHE A 107 -11.49 -0.33 -24.36
C PHE A 107 -10.86 0.61 -25.40
N GLU A 108 -9.60 0.40 -25.77
CA GLU A 108 -8.83 1.25 -26.71
C GLU A 108 -8.97 2.75 -26.38
N LYS A 109 -9.01 3.09 -25.09
CA LYS A 109 -9.09 4.51 -24.67
C LYS A 109 -7.76 5.20 -24.99
N ASP A 110 -7.85 6.38 -25.60
CA ASP A 110 -6.71 7.20 -26.03
C ASP A 110 -5.79 7.69 -24.89
N GLY A 111 -6.15 7.44 -23.61
CA GLY A 111 -5.36 7.87 -22.46
C GLY A 111 -5.64 7.09 -21.19
N LEU A 112 -4.65 7.09 -20.29
CA LEU A 112 -4.70 6.47 -18.97
C LEU A 112 -5.38 7.42 -17.97
N ASP A 113 -6.57 7.03 -17.52
CA ASP A 113 -7.39 7.85 -16.64
C ASP A 113 -6.95 7.74 -15.16
N LEU A 114 -6.49 8.87 -14.61
CA LEU A 114 -6.09 9.02 -13.21
C LEU A 114 -7.20 8.63 -12.22
N PHE A 115 -8.45 8.57 -12.67
CA PHE A 115 -9.58 8.05 -11.92
C PHE A 115 -9.31 6.69 -11.29
N TYR A 116 -8.66 5.75 -11.99
CA TYR A 116 -8.39 4.41 -11.43
C TYR A 116 -7.34 4.43 -10.30
N VAL A 117 -6.41 5.38 -10.35
CA VAL A 117 -5.43 5.64 -9.28
C VAL A 117 -6.14 6.26 -8.08
N THR A 118 -6.99 7.27 -8.31
CA THR A 118 -7.83 7.88 -7.26
C THR A 118 -8.77 6.84 -6.62
N MET A 119 -9.40 5.97 -7.42
CA MET A 119 -10.24 4.89 -6.93
C MET A 119 -9.44 3.89 -6.07
N GLY A 120 -8.20 3.58 -6.46
CA GLY A 120 -7.31 2.74 -5.67
C GLY A 120 -7.05 3.32 -4.28
N MET A 121 -6.81 4.63 -4.19
CA MET A 121 -6.71 5.34 -2.91
C MET A 121 -8.00 5.22 -2.09
N ILE A 122 -9.18 5.43 -2.68
CA ILE A 122 -10.47 5.37 -1.96
C ILE A 122 -10.78 3.94 -1.48
N VAL A 123 -10.48 2.92 -2.28
CA VAL A 123 -10.62 1.51 -1.89
C VAL A 123 -9.70 1.20 -0.71
N PHE A 124 -8.45 1.67 -0.75
CA PHE A 124 -7.52 1.51 0.36
C PHE A 124 -8.05 2.19 1.63
N VAL A 125 -8.50 3.44 1.56
CA VAL A 125 -9.12 4.14 2.70
C VAL A 125 -10.30 3.35 3.25
N SER A 126 -11.22 2.90 2.39
CA SER A 126 -12.42 2.16 2.78
C SER A 126 -12.07 0.86 3.50
N PHE A 127 -11.08 0.13 2.98
CA PHE A 127 -10.54 -1.07 3.62
C PHE A 127 -9.98 -0.77 5.01
N ARG A 128 -9.18 0.29 5.18
CA ARG A 128 -8.64 0.68 6.48
C ARG A 128 -9.75 1.03 7.47
N ILE A 129 -10.76 1.80 7.07
CA ILE A 129 -11.91 2.13 7.93
C ILE A 129 -12.62 0.86 8.40
N GLY A 130 -12.87 -0.07 7.47
CA GLY A 130 -13.49 -1.36 7.77
C GLY A 130 -12.73 -2.14 8.84
N ILE A 131 -11.41 -2.27 8.72
CA ILE A 131 -10.62 -3.02 9.69
C ILE A 131 -10.48 -2.28 11.03
N PHE A 132 -10.27 -0.96 11.02
CA PHE A 132 -10.14 -0.18 12.25
C PHE A 132 -11.43 -0.20 13.08
N THR A 133 -12.59 -0.18 12.42
CA THR A 133 -13.89 -0.21 13.12
C THR A 133 -14.30 -1.62 13.57
N THR A 134 -14.04 -2.66 12.76
CA THR A 134 -14.51 -4.03 13.05
C THR A 134 -13.54 -4.85 13.91
N ILE A 135 -12.24 -4.84 13.59
CA ILE A 135 -11.24 -5.69 14.25
C ILE A 135 -10.58 -4.97 15.43
N LEU A 136 -10.32 -3.67 15.30
CA LEU A 136 -9.65 -2.87 16.33
C LEU A 136 -10.63 -2.13 17.25
N GLY A 137 -11.93 -2.18 16.95
CA GLY A 137 -12.98 -1.57 17.78
C GLY A 137 -12.82 -0.06 17.97
N ALA A 138 -12.09 0.61 17.07
CA ALA A 138 -11.90 2.05 17.15
C ALA A 138 -13.22 2.77 16.85
N SER A 139 -13.46 3.89 17.53
CA SER A 139 -14.63 4.71 17.23
C SER A 139 -14.56 5.20 15.78
N VAL A 140 -15.70 5.23 15.09
CA VAL A 140 -15.79 5.61 13.67
C VAL A 140 -15.08 6.94 13.39
N LYS A 141 -15.22 7.93 14.29
CA LYS A 141 -14.54 9.23 14.18
C LYS A 141 -13.00 9.12 14.14
N LYS A 142 -12.42 8.26 14.98
CA LYS A 142 -10.97 8.05 15.02
C LYS A 142 -10.50 7.18 13.85
N ALA A 143 -11.27 6.15 13.49
CA ALA A 143 -10.98 5.28 12.37
C ALA A 143 -10.91 6.06 11.05
N TRP A 144 -11.84 7.01 10.84
CA TRP A 144 -11.80 7.92 9.71
C TRP A 144 -10.52 8.76 9.67
N ALA A 145 -10.16 9.42 10.77
CA ALA A 145 -8.97 10.27 10.78
C ALA A 145 -7.69 9.49 10.44
N VAL A 146 -7.51 8.29 11.00
CA VAL A 146 -6.28 7.49 10.81
C VAL A 146 -6.27 6.77 9.46
N ALA A 147 -7.42 6.30 8.97
CA ALA A 147 -7.51 5.55 7.73
C ALA A 147 -7.11 6.35 6.49
N PHE A 148 -7.34 7.67 6.50
CA PHE A 148 -7.01 8.54 5.37
C PHE A 148 -5.53 8.93 5.29
N ILE A 149 -4.81 8.98 6.41
CA ILE A 149 -3.45 9.55 6.46
C ILE A 149 -2.52 8.85 5.46
N GLN A 150 -2.44 7.53 5.51
CA GLN A 150 -1.51 6.77 4.69
C GLN A 150 -1.87 6.79 3.19
N PRO A 151 -3.09 6.41 2.77
CA PRO A 151 -3.43 6.38 1.34
C PRO A 151 -3.35 7.76 0.69
N VAL A 152 -3.79 8.81 1.39
CA VAL A 152 -3.74 10.19 0.88
C VAL A 152 -2.31 10.69 0.78
N ALA A 153 -1.46 10.45 1.80
CA ALA A 153 -0.05 10.86 1.72
C ALA A 153 0.67 10.21 0.53
N MET A 154 0.44 8.92 0.30
CA MET A 154 1.00 8.22 -0.85
C MET A 154 0.50 8.82 -2.17
N TYR A 155 -0.79 9.14 -2.26
CA TYR A 155 -1.39 9.74 -3.45
C TYR A 155 -0.84 11.14 -3.74
N LEU A 156 -0.77 12.01 -2.74
CA LEU A 156 -0.30 13.39 -2.90
C LEU A 156 1.16 13.47 -3.34
N VAL A 157 1.97 12.51 -2.92
CA VAL A 157 3.38 12.43 -3.32
C VAL A 157 3.53 11.84 -4.72
N LEU A 158 2.59 11.00 -5.15
CA LEU A 158 2.61 10.35 -6.45
C LEU A 158 2.12 11.25 -7.58
N ILE A 159 1.07 12.03 -7.33
CA ILE A 159 0.40 12.84 -8.34
C ILE A 159 0.88 14.30 -8.26
N PRO A 160 1.20 14.95 -9.39
CA PRO A 160 1.54 16.37 -9.42
C PRO A 160 0.43 17.26 -8.81
N PRO A 161 0.77 18.31 -8.04
CA PRO A 161 -0.21 19.14 -7.34
C PRO A 161 -1.26 19.81 -8.22
N ASP A 162 -0.89 20.15 -9.45
CA ASP A 162 -1.77 20.74 -10.46
C ASP A 162 -2.87 19.78 -10.91
N MET A 163 -2.65 18.48 -10.79
CA MET A 163 -3.60 17.45 -11.22
C MET A 163 -4.55 17.00 -10.11
N TRP A 164 -4.29 17.32 -8.84
CA TRP A 164 -5.06 16.82 -7.69
C TRP A 164 -6.56 17.12 -7.76
N ILE A 165 -6.93 18.34 -8.16
CA ILE A 165 -8.35 18.72 -8.20
C ILE A 165 -9.03 17.99 -9.35
N SER A 166 -8.40 17.97 -10.52
CA SER A 166 -8.94 17.32 -11.72
C SER A 166 -9.13 15.82 -11.50
N SER A 167 -8.15 15.14 -10.89
CA SER A 167 -8.19 13.71 -10.63
C SER A 167 -9.18 13.28 -9.53
N LEU A 168 -9.60 14.22 -8.66
CA LEU A 168 -10.60 14.00 -7.61
C LEU A 168 -12.02 14.40 -8.01
N THR A 169 -12.17 15.38 -8.90
CA THR A 169 -13.46 16.02 -9.20
C THR A 169 -13.97 15.72 -10.60
N ASN A 170 -13.09 15.35 -11.53
CA ASN A 170 -13.46 15.06 -12.90
C ASN A 170 -13.34 13.55 -13.18
N PRO A 171 -14.46 12.81 -13.21
CA PRO A 171 -14.47 11.38 -13.52
C PRO A 171 -14.23 11.08 -15.01
N MET A 172 -14.00 12.11 -15.84
CA MET A 172 -13.71 11.98 -17.27
C MET A 172 -12.43 12.73 -17.69
N ALA A 173 -11.56 13.10 -16.73
CA ALA A 173 -10.29 13.76 -17.02
C ALA A 173 -9.24 12.77 -17.58
#